data_AF-A0A4P5XYF8-F1
#
_entry.id   AF-A0A4P5XYF8-F1
#
_cell.length_a   1.000
_cell.length_b   1.000
_cell.length_c   1.000
_cell.angle_alpha   90.00
_cell.angle_beta   90.00
_cell.angle_gamma   90.00
#
_symmetry.space_group_name_H-M   'P 1'
#
loop_
_entity.id
_entity.type
_entity.pdbx_description
1 polymer ?
#
loop_
_entity_poly.entity_id
_entity_poly.type
_entity_poly.pdbx_seq_one_letter_code
_entity_poly.pdbx_strand_id
1 'polypeptide(L)'
;MRTKTGLVGLLSLVIACGCGGPPSQSVRPAKPPELKAILNQVAESGNLEEVKETISTQIEKIEESDAVKARELTTDFEALRKAATPAQVKEQAKKMAAKL
;
A
#
# COMPACT_ATOMS: atom_id res chain seq x y z
N MET A 1 8.01 62.00 41.65
CA MET A 1 9.49 62.00 41.84
C MET A 1 9.83 60.98 42.92
N ARG A 2 10.68 59.98 42.58
CA ARG A 2 11.52 59.05 43.40
C ARG A 2 10.93 58.47 44.69
N THR A 3 10.80 57.14 44.84
CA THR A 3 11.87 56.15 45.17
C THR A 3 11.57 54.77 44.54
N LYS A 4 12.40 54.16 43.69
CA LYS A 4 13.62 53.34 43.87
C LYS A 4 13.48 51.97 44.59
N THR A 5 13.62 50.92 43.76
CA THR A 5 14.38 49.65 43.93
C THR A 5 13.95 48.58 44.94
N GLY A 6 13.71 47.37 44.42
CA GLY A 6 13.65 46.10 45.15
C GLY A 6 13.56 44.90 44.20
N LEU A 7 14.71 44.51 43.64
CA LEU A 7 14.96 43.28 42.87
C LEU A 7 14.99 42.07 43.85
N VAL A 8 14.71 40.85 43.34
CA VAL A 8 14.86 39.52 43.99
C VAL A 8 13.69 39.16 44.93
N GLY A 9 12.94 38.07 44.79
CA GLY A 9 13.07 36.85 44.01
C GLY A 9 12.41 35.72 44.82
N LEU A 10 11.44 35.00 44.27
CA LEU A 10 10.97 33.64 44.66
C LEU A 10 9.75 33.31 43.77
N LEU A 11 9.92 32.66 42.63
CA LEU A 11 10.05 31.21 42.46
C LEU A 11 8.84 30.42 43.01
N SER A 12 8.14 29.78 42.06
CA SER A 12 7.20 28.66 42.19
C SER A 12 5.72 28.97 42.41
N LEU A 13 4.91 28.91 41.33
CA LEU A 13 3.76 28.00 41.33
C LEU A 13 3.29 27.64 39.91
N VAL A 14 3.17 26.32 39.72
CA VAL A 14 2.80 25.56 38.53
C VAL A 14 1.35 25.85 38.10
N ILE A 15 1.12 26.07 36.79
CA ILE A 15 -0.13 25.65 36.14
C ILE A 15 0.23 25.05 34.77
N ALA A 16 0.03 23.73 34.70
CA ALA A 16 0.03 22.93 33.50
C ALA A 16 -1.13 23.34 32.58
N CYS A 17 -0.88 23.46 31.27
CA CYS A 17 -1.82 23.11 30.21
C CYS A 17 -1.15 23.36 28.86
N GLY A 18 -0.51 22.33 28.33
CA GLY A 18 -0.02 22.31 26.96
C GLY A 18 -0.18 20.90 26.46
N CYS A 19 -1.43 20.54 26.16
CA CYS A 19 -1.86 19.25 25.65
C CYS A 19 -0.87 18.79 24.57
N GLY A 20 -0.17 17.69 24.86
CA GLY A 20 0.68 17.01 23.92
C GLY A 20 -0.09 16.77 22.63
N GLY A 21 0.56 17.10 21.52
CA GLY A 21 -0.02 17.03 20.18
C GLY A 21 -0.67 15.68 19.92
N PRO A 22 -1.66 15.64 19.00
CA PRO A 22 -2.40 14.43 18.70
C PRO A 22 -1.41 13.30 18.41
N PRO A 23 -1.68 12.06 18.89
CA PRO A 23 -0.84 10.93 18.55
C PRO A 23 -0.73 10.93 17.03
N SER A 24 0.50 11.03 16.54
CA SER A 24 0.80 10.86 15.13
C SER A 24 0.26 9.48 14.77
N GLN A 25 -0.94 9.47 14.18
CA GLN A 25 -1.50 8.25 13.64
C GLN A 25 -0.53 7.87 12.55
N SER A 26 0.34 6.90 12.85
CA SER A 26 1.01 6.12 11.85
C SER A 26 -0.12 5.41 11.11
N VAL A 27 -0.66 6.09 10.11
CA VAL A 27 -1.43 5.48 9.04
C VAL A 27 -0.48 4.48 8.43
N ARG A 28 -0.51 3.25 8.96
CA ARG A 28 0.09 2.11 8.29
C ARG A 28 -0.50 2.16 6.88
N PRO A 29 0.32 2.38 5.83
CA PRO A 29 -0.20 2.32 4.49
C PRO A 29 -0.88 0.97 4.37
N ALA A 30 -2.14 0.97 3.92
CA ALA A 30 -2.89 -0.27 3.72
C ALA A 30 -1.97 -1.21 2.93
N LYS A 31 -1.72 -2.42 3.46
CA LYS A 31 -0.87 -3.39 2.79
C LYS A 31 -1.41 -3.50 1.36
N PRO A 32 -0.58 -3.24 0.33
CA PRO A 32 -1.07 -3.29 -1.03
C PRO A 32 -1.69 -4.67 -1.29
N PRO A 33 -2.83 -4.75 -2.00
CA PRO A 33 -3.53 -6.01 -2.20
C PRO A 33 -2.60 -7.04 -2.84
N GLU A 34 -2.63 -8.27 -2.32
CA GLU A 34 -1.75 -9.32 -2.80
C GLU A 34 -2.14 -9.72 -4.23
N LEU A 35 -1.16 -10.09 -5.05
CA LEU A 35 -1.35 -10.40 -6.47
C LEU A 35 -2.52 -11.37 -6.71
N LYS A 36 -2.66 -12.39 -5.85
CA LYS A 36 -3.75 -13.37 -5.93
C LYS A 36 -5.14 -12.74 -5.80
N ALA A 37 -5.31 -11.76 -4.91
CA ALA A 37 -6.58 -11.07 -4.73
C ALA A 37 -6.94 -10.23 -5.96
N ILE A 38 -5.95 -9.53 -6.52
CA ILE A 38 -6.15 -8.73 -7.74
C ILE A 38 -6.51 -9.65 -8.91
N LEU A 39 -5.81 -10.77 -9.08
CA LEU A 39 -6.11 -11.75 -10.12
C LEU A 39 -7.50 -12.37 -9.95
N ASN A 40 -7.96 -12.61 -8.72
CA ASN A 40 -9.34 -13.05 -8.47
C ASN A 40 -10.36 -11.99 -8.88
N GLN A 41 -10.10 -10.70 -8.59
CA GLN A 41 -10.97 -9.62 -9.07
C GLN A 41 -11.03 -9.57 -10.61
N VAL A 42 -9.90 -9.78 -11.29
CA VAL A 42 -9.87 -9.89 -12.77
C VAL A 42 -10.61 -11.15 -13.24
N ALA A 43 -10.47 -12.26 -12.53
CA ALA A 43 -11.18 -13.51 -12.81
C ALA A 43 -12.71 -13.40 -12.69
N GLU A 44 -13.18 -12.50 -11.83
CA GLU A 44 -14.61 -12.24 -11.62
C GLU A 44 -15.14 -11.20 -12.61
N SER A 45 -14.45 -10.06 -12.73
CA SER A 45 -14.87 -8.92 -13.56
C SER A 45 -14.60 -9.12 -15.05
N GLY A 46 -13.47 -9.76 -15.40
CA GLY A 46 -12.94 -9.78 -16.75
C GLY A 46 -12.34 -8.45 -17.18
N ASN A 47 -12.14 -7.51 -16.24
CA ASN A 47 -11.51 -6.22 -16.50
C ASN A 47 -10.06 -6.22 -16.05
N LEU A 48 -9.14 -6.10 -17.01
CA LEU A 48 -7.70 -6.03 -16.76
C LEU A 48 -7.20 -4.58 -16.67
N GLU A 49 -7.86 -3.64 -17.33
CA GLU A 49 -7.32 -2.31 -17.63
C GLU A 49 -7.04 -1.49 -16.37
N GLU A 50 -7.91 -1.60 -15.35
CA GLU A 50 -7.80 -0.85 -14.09
C GLU A 50 -6.67 -1.35 -13.20
N VAL A 51 -6.23 -2.61 -13.36
CA VAL A 51 -5.33 -3.28 -12.42
C VAL A 51 -4.05 -3.82 -13.04
N LYS A 52 -3.87 -3.71 -14.37
CA LYS A 52 -2.70 -4.23 -15.10
C LYS A 52 -1.36 -3.72 -14.55
N GLU A 53 -1.26 -2.43 -14.26
CA GLU A 53 -0.04 -1.85 -13.70
C GLU A 53 0.23 -2.40 -12.30
N THR A 54 -0.80 -2.54 -11.48
CA THR A 54 -0.68 -3.12 -10.14
C THR A 54 -0.25 -4.58 -10.20
N ILE A 55 -0.76 -5.36 -11.16
CA ILE A 55 -0.34 -6.75 -11.38
C ILE A 55 1.15 -6.78 -11.76
N SER A 56 1.60 -5.96 -12.70
CA SER A 56 3.00 -5.87 -13.10
C SER A 56 3.91 -5.59 -11.90
N THR A 57 3.60 -4.55 -11.13
CA THR A 57 4.39 -4.19 -9.94
C THR A 57 4.42 -5.31 -8.90
N GLN A 58 3.35 -6.07 -8.73
CA GLN A 58 3.33 -7.18 -7.79
C GLN A 58 4.14 -8.39 -8.29
N ILE A 59 4.20 -8.62 -9.60
CA ILE A 59 5.07 -9.66 -10.18
C ILE A 59 6.55 -9.28 -9.98
N GLU A 60 6.91 -8.01 -10.18
CA GLU A 60 8.27 -7.50 -9.91
C GLU A 60 8.66 -7.70 -8.44
N LYS A 61 7.73 -7.46 -7.50
CA LYS A 61 7.96 -7.76 -6.07
C LYS A 61 8.16 -9.24 -5.78
N ILE A 62 7.48 -10.12 -6.53
CA ILE A 62 7.71 -11.56 -6.39
C ILE A 62 9.11 -11.91 -6.89
N GLU A 63 9.62 -11.25 -7.93
CA GLU A 63 10.97 -11.50 -8.47
C GLU A 63 12.07 -11.31 -7.43
N GLU A 64 11.90 -10.34 -6.52
CA GLU A 64 12.81 -10.09 -5.40
C GLU A 64 12.96 -11.30 -4.45
N SER A 65 11.96 -12.19 -4.41
CA SER A 65 11.90 -13.35 -3.51
C SER A 65 11.90 -14.71 -4.22
N ASP A 66 11.38 -14.77 -5.45
CA ASP A 66 11.19 -15.97 -6.25
C ASP A 66 11.19 -15.61 -7.75
N ALA A 67 12.40 -15.47 -8.31
CA ALA A 67 12.60 -15.10 -9.70
C ALA A 67 12.04 -16.13 -10.70
N VAL A 68 11.96 -17.41 -10.33
CA VAL A 68 11.39 -18.46 -11.20
C VAL A 68 9.89 -18.24 -11.32
N LYS A 69 9.20 -18.12 -10.19
CA LYS A 69 7.76 -17.85 -10.16
C LYS A 69 7.41 -16.52 -10.83
N ALA A 70 8.22 -15.48 -10.61
CA ALA A 70 8.01 -14.19 -11.27
C ALA A 70 8.07 -14.29 -12.80
N ARG A 71 9.04 -15.03 -13.36
CA ARG A 71 9.14 -15.24 -14.82
C ARG A 71 7.94 -16.00 -15.39
N GLU A 72 7.46 -17.01 -14.67
CA GLU A 72 6.24 -17.74 -15.06
C GLU A 72 5.02 -16.81 -15.05
N LEU A 73 4.86 -16.01 -13.99
CA LEU A 73 3.76 -15.05 -13.87
C LEU A 73 3.84 -13.93 -14.90
N THR A 74 5.03 -13.44 -15.24
CA THR A 74 5.24 -12.46 -16.32
C THR A 74 4.77 -13.02 -17.66
N THR A 75 5.13 -14.26 -17.98
CA THR A 75 4.69 -14.94 -19.22
C THR A 75 3.17 -15.07 -19.25
N ASP A 76 2.55 -15.50 -18.15
CA ASP A 76 1.11 -15.61 -18.06
C ASP A 76 0.41 -14.25 -18.13
N PHE A 77 1.02 -13.21 -17.57
CA PHE A 77 0.51 -11.85 -17.60
C PHE A 77 0.55 -11.27 -19.02
N GLU A 78 1.57 -11.57 -19.81
CA GLU A 78 1.58 -11.24 -21.23
C GLU A 78 0.45 -11.92 -21.99
N ALA A 79 0.16 -13.19 -21.70
CA ALA A 79 -1.00 -13.89 -22.27
C ALA A 79 -2.33 -13.24 -21.82
N LEU A 80 -2.41 -12.81 -20.55
CA LEU A 80 -3.56 -12.08 -20.01
C LEU A 80 -3.80 -10.76 -20.75
N ARG A 81 -2.72 -10.00 -21.05
CA ARG A 81 -2.77 -8.74 -21.82
C ARG A 81 -3.15 -8.93 -23.29
N LYS A 82 -2.85 -10.10 -23.86
CA LYS A 82 -3.17 -10.46 -25.26
C LYS A 82 -4.58 -11.06 -25.40
N ALA A 83 -5.28 -11.33 -24.29
CA ALA A 83 -6.63 -11.84 -24.32
C ALA A 83 -7.59 -10.85 -25.01
N ALA A 84 -8.35 -11.33 -25.99
CA ALA A 84 -9.24 -10.50 -26.80
C ALA A 84 -10.65 -10.39 -26.21
N THR A 85 -11.01 -11.32 -25.31
CA THR A 85 -12.36 -11.39 -24.74
C THR A 85 -12.31 -11.42 -23.22
N PRO A 86 -13.35 -10.90 -22.53
CA PRO A 86 -13.44 -10.98 -21.07
C PRO A 86 -13.39 -12.43 -20.57
N ALA A 87 -13.91 -13.40 -21.32
CA ALA A 87 -13.84 -14.82 -20.95
C ALA A 87 -12.40 -15.32 -20.89
N GLN A 88 -11.56 -14.98 -21.88
CA GLN A 88 -10.14 -15.30 -21.89
C GLN A 88 -9.38 -14.60 -20.76
N VAL A 89 -9.71 -13.32 -20.48
CA VAL A 89 -9.15 -12.58 -19.35
C VAL A 89 -9.48 -13.30 -18.04
N LYS A 90 -10.74 -13.69 -17.83
CA LYS A 90 -11.17 -14.38 -16.62
C LYS A 90 -10.47 -15.72 -16.45
N GLU A 91 -10.39 -16.52 -17.51
CA GLU A 91 -9.74 -17.83 -17.46
C GLU A 91 -8.24 -17.70 -17.14
N GLN A 92 -7.55 -16.81 -17.84
CA GLN A 92 -6.11 -16.64 -17.65
C GLN A 92 -5.79 -16.07 -16.26
N ALA A 93 -6.61 -15.14 -15.75
CA ALA A 93 -6.46 -14.62 -14.40
C ALA A 93 -6.67 -15.70 -13.32
N LYS A 94 -7.64 -16.62 -13.50
CA LYS A 94 -7.81 -17.79 -12.61
C LYS A 94 -6.58 -18.70 -12.62
N LYS A 95 -6.01 -18.97 -13.80
CA LYS A 95 -4.79 -19.78 -13.93
C LYS A 95 -3.62 -19.14 -13.18
N MET A 96 -3.42 -17.84 -13.33
CA MET A 96 -2.39 -17.11 -12.59
C MET A 96 -2.63 -17.14 -11.07
N ALA A 97 -3.87 -16.91 -10.63
CA ALA A 97 -4.22 -16.93 -9.20
C ALA A 97 -4.02 -18.29 -8.54
N ALA A 98 -4.15 -19.39 -9.31
CA ALA A 98 -3.93 -20.75 -8.83
C ALA A 98 -2.44 -21.10 -8.63
N LYS A 99 -1.51 -20.35 -9.25
CA LYS A 99 -0.06 -20.53 -9.09
C LYS A 99 0.50 -19.85 -7.83
N LEU A 100 -0.32 -19.02 -7.18
CA LEU A 100 -0.02 -18.27 -5.95
C LEU A 100 -0.68 -18.93 -4.75
#